data_AF-A0A6A6DKT5-F1
#
_entry.id   AF-A0A6A6DKT5-F1
#
_cell.length_a   1.000
_cell.length_b   1.000
_cell.length_c   1.000
_cell.angle_alpha   90.00
_cell.angle_beta   90.00
_cell.angle_gamma   90.00
#
_symmetry.space_group_name_H-M   'P 1'
#
loop_
_entity.id
_entity.type
_entity.pdbx_description
1 polymer ?
#
loop_
_entity_poly.entity_id
_entity_poly.type
_entity_poly.pdbx_seq_one_letter_code
_entity_poly.pdbx_strand_id
1 'polypeptide(L)'
;MYHQTCTVEEYEFIFKAWKDSKRLADALNSFRPNEAYQKALDIYMGTGSRDELADLIQKHGVAIENDILMFLNTARRRRGLNDGKSEYYDAHLWIYCNGKPRWFGHCKENEAGVTLAYEEEDRFFNNWYMTFCPAFYRILKPLDDVIKDIRDNSRDPRIAENWMKASANTFHHETFHFSKLVTDPQALDGDKTYGPEKVYKRAEQKGSSDMTKVADGWAWASTAILAQNEFNLADPPYPQKCLPVGVTPTGEVAEVPNIEHTLLTVPADFIPDGADPREDDKPYKIDYNYWTIYDPGPIPSCYGETPFRQPTANDAIDKFCTDPRWTKQTIAPTIGSGKTGTTSSGRPIALGVSDYVELDGTEDNLWLFVGVCEDCMGTGRFDFEENACKENLKAILNGCDNQTTEKKLGGHLAKGGIASMYRLTARPRGQEDPFPLTRMVTEDTSEWTWKCKDTDSYRTDLQGTCTCWFEEMDNIYEYFNKPEWKGCGDVEGKADPKWH
;
A
#
# COMPACT_ATOMS: atom_id res chain seq x y z
N MET A 1 2.20 -19.77 -4.65
CA MET A 1 1.84 -18.53 -3.94
C MET A 1 0.35 -18.59 -3.69
N TYR A 2 -0.05 -18.57 -2.42
CA TYR A 2 -1.44 -18.34 -2.06
C TYR A 2 -1.54 -16.87 -1.67
N HIS A 3 -2.41 -16.15 -2.37
CA HIS A 3 -2.64 -14.72 -2.19
C HIS A 3 -4.04 -14.60 -1.60
N GLN A 4 -4.10 -14.29 -0.31
CA GLN A 4 -5.33 -13.86 0.31
C GLN A 4 -5.36 -12.34 0.23
N THR A 5 -6.51 -11.79 -0.19
CA THR A 5 -6.86 -10.36 -0.08
C THR A 5 -6.07 -9.35 -0.93
N CYS A 6 -5.32 -9.77 -1.95
CA CYS A 6 -4.68 -8.88 -2.92
C CYS A 6 -5.62 -8.52 -4.07
N THR A 7 -5.60 -7.26 -4.53
CA THR A 7 -6.14 -6.93 -5.86
C THR A 7 -5.24 -7.49 -6.96
N VAL A 8 -5.72 -7.47 -8.22
CA VAL A 8 -4.91 -7.92 -9.37
C VAL A 8 -3.68 -7.03 -9.51
N GLU A 9 -3.83 -5.73 -9.35
CA GLU A 9 -2.77 -4.73 -9.46
C GLU A 9 -1.71 -4.90 -8.37
N GLU A 10 -2.14 -5.12 -7.12
CA GLU A 10 -1.22 -5.39 -6.00
C GLU A 10 -0.41 -6.66 -6.25
N TYR A 11 -1.08 -7.70 -6.74
CA TYR A 11 -0.43 -8.95 -7.10
C TYR A 11 0.59 -8.78 -8.22
N GLU A 12 0.23 -8.07 -9.30
CA GLU A 12 1.16 -7.77 -10.39
C GLU A 12 2.36 -6.96 -9.92
N PHE A 13 2.14 -6.00 -9.03
CA PHE A 13 3.20 -5.18 -8.45
C PHE A 13 4.16 -6.01 -7.59
N ILE A 14 3.64 -6.86 -6.68
CA ILE A 14 4.47 -7.79 -5.89
C ILE A 14 5.24 -8.75 -6.81
N PHE A 15 4.57 -9.29 -7.83
CA PHE A 15 5.19 -10.22 -8.75
C PHE A 15 6.31 -9.57 -9.57
N LYS A 16 6.15 -8.30 -9.93
CA LYS A 16 7.22 -7.49 -10.54
C LYS A 16 8.36 -7.24 -9.54
N ALA A 17 8.05 -6.85 -8.31
CA ALA A 17 9.05 -6.63 -7.26
C ALA A 17 9.87 -7.91 -6.98
N TRP A 18 9.22 -9.06 -6.98
CA TRP A 18 9.88 -10.37 -6.86
C TRP A 18 10.81 -10.68 -8.04
N LYS A 19 10.34 -10.49 -9.28
CA LYS A 19 11.19 -10.66 -10.46
C LYS A 19 12.39 -9.73 -10.45
N ASP A 20 12.19 -8.49 -10.00
CA ASP A 20 13.25 -7.49 -9.91
C ASP A 20 14.22 -7.78 -8.74
N SER A 21 13.75 -8.35 -7.63
CA SER A 21 14.63 -8.78 -6.53
C SER A 21 15.54 -9.93 -6.94
N LYS A 22 15.12 -10.78 -7.91
CA LYS A 22 16.04 -11.74 -8.56
C LYS A 22 17.23 -11.02 -9.21
N ARG A 23 17.03 -9.87 -9.85
CA ARG A 23 18.14 -9.10 -10.47
C ARG A 23 19.12 -8.59 -9.41
N LEU A 24 18.62 -8.24 -8.22
CA LEU A 24 19.47 -7.89 -7.07
C LEU A 24 20.26 -9.11 -6.57
N ALA A 25 19.59 -10.27 -6.44
CA ALA A 25 20.26 -11.52 -6.07
C ALA A 25 21.32 -11.95 -7.11
N ASP A 26 21.01 -11.83 -8.40
CA ASP A 26 21.93 -12.12 -9.51
C ASP A 26 23.13 -11.16 -9.49
N ALA A 27 22.89 -9.87 -9.19
CA ALA A 27 23.96 -8.89 -9.01
C ALA A 27 24.86 -9.28 -7.84
N LEU A 28 24.30 -9.65 -6.68
CA LEU A 28 25.07 -10.15 -5.55
C LEU A 28 25.85 -11.43 -5.90
N ASN A 29 25.24 -12.37 -6.61
CA ASN A 29 25.87 -13.60 -7.10
C ASN A 29 26.96 -13.35 -8.14
N SER A 30 26.99 -12.20 -8.80
CA SER A 30 28.05 -11.84 -9.73
C SER A 30 29.35 -11.44 -9.02
N PHE A 31 29.28 -11.15 -7.71
CA PHE A 31 30.45 -10.83 -6.90
C PHE A 31 31.47 -11.97 -6.92
N ARG A 32 32.74 -11.60 -7.07
CA ARG A 32 33.89 -12.50 -6.94
C ARG A 32 34.96 -11.82 -6.07
N PRO A 33 35.61 -12.53 -5.15
CA PRO A 33 36.71 -11.99 -4.36
C PRO A 33 37.82 -11.37 -5.22
N ASN A 34 38.20 -10.12 -4.93
CA ASN A 34 39.18 -9.30 -5.68
C ASN A 34 38.78 -8.85 -7.09
N GLU A 35 37.53 -9.01 -7.48
CA GLU A 35 37.06 -8.51 -8.77
C GLU A 35 36.27 -7.20 -8.60
N ALA A 36 35.51 -6.85 -9.63
CA ALA A 36 34.57 -5.77 -9.58
C ALA A 36 33.65 -5.90 -8.36
N TYR A 37 33.23 -4.75 -7.83
CA TYR A 37 32.21 -4.63 -6.79
C TYR A 37 32.61 -5.01 -5.35
N GLN A 38 33.87 -5.38 -5.06
CA GLN A 38 34.35 -5.55 -3.67
C GLN A 38 34.05 -4.31 -2.81
N LYS A 39 34.22 -3.11 -3.38
CA LYS A 39 33.94 -1.85 -2.69
C LYS A 39 32.46 -1.73 -2.29
N ALA A 40 31.53 -2.20 -3.14
CA ALA A 40 30.10 -2.21 -2.81
C ALA A 40 29.82 -3.11 -1.61
N LEU A 41 30.43 -4.29 -1.58
CA LEU A 41 30.29 -5.23 -0.48
C LEU A 41 30.91 -4.67 0.80
N ASP A 42 32.12 -4.10 0.74
CA ASP A 42 32.79 -3.55 1.92
C ASP A 42 32.03 -2.38 2.56
N ILE A 43 31.34 -1.56 1.75
CA ILE A 43 30.56 -0.43 2.25
C ILE A 43 29.34 -0.88 3.06
N TYR A 44 28.60 -1.86 2.57
CA TYR A 44 27.31 -2.26 3.16
C TYR A 44 27.40 -3.51 4.02
N MET A 45 28.46 -4.29 3.88
CA MET A 45 28.73 -5.51 4.65
C MET A 45 30.03 -5.42 5.45
N GLY A 46 30.71 -4.28 5.50
CA GLY A 46 31.92 -4.08 6.31
C GLY A 46 33.20 -4.55 5.62
N THR A 47 34.33 -3.94 6.00
CA THR A 47 35.64 -4.27 5.45
C THR A 47 36.06 -5.70 5.83
N GLY A 48 36.71 -6.39 4.90
CA GLY A 48 37.10 -7.80 5.11
C GLY A 48 35.99 -8.82 4.85
N SER A 49 34.81 -8.34 4.41
CA SER A 49 33.68 -9.16 3.96
C SER A 49 34.05 -10.25 2.96
N ARG A 50 35.12 -10.05 2.20
CA ARG A 50 35.61 -10.94 1.14
C ARG A 50 35.72 -12.41 1.54
N ASP A 51 36.50 -12.72 2.57
CA ASP A 51 36.87 -14.11 2.89
C ASP A 51 35.79 -14.79 3.75
N GLU A 52 35.01 -13.99 4.48
CA GLU A 52 33.91 -14.47 5.32
C GLU A 52 32.62 -14.69 4.53
N LEU A 53 32.35 -13.86 3.50
CA LEU A 53 31.06 -13.84 2.81
C LEU A 53 31.07 -14.54 1.46
N ALA A 54 32.21 -14.88 0.86
CA ALA A 54 32.23 -15.50 -0.47
C ALA A 54 31.38 -16.79 -0.53
N ASP A 55 31.56 -17.68 0.45
CA ASP A 55 30.79 -18.93 0.55
C ASP A 55 29.32 -18.66 0.87
N LEU A 56 29.05 -17.66 1.73
CA LEU A 56 27.69 -17.26 2.10
C LEU A 56 26.94 -16.66 0.90
N ILE A 57 27.56 -15.76 0.14
CA ILE A 57 26.99 -15.13 -1.06
C ILE A 57 26.62 -16.20 -2.08
N GLN A 58 27.54 -17.13 -2.36
CA GLN A 58 27.28 -18.21 -3.30
C GLN A 58 26.14 -19.11 -2.82
N LYS A 59 26.06 -19.40 -1.51
CA LYS A 59 24.96 -20.15 -0.92
C LYS A 59 23.63 -19.40 -0.99
N HIS A 60 23.63 -18.12 -0.63
CA HIS A 60 22.42 -17.29 -0.52
C HIS A 60 21.80 -16.99 -1.87
N GLY A 61 22.58 -16.57 -2.86
CA GLY A 61 21.98 -16.24 -4.14
C GLY A 61 21.57 -17.46 -4.95
N VAL A 62 22.18 -18.64 -4.72
CA VAL A 62 21.66 -19.92 -5.25
C VAL A 62 20.33 -20.29 -4.57
N ALA A 63 20.18 -20.04 -3.27
CA ALA A 63 18.94 -20.29 -2.54
C ALA A 63 17.79 -19.36 -2.96
N ILE A 64 18.07 -18.06 -3.14
CA ILE A 64 17.07 -17.10 -3.64
C ILE A 64 16.61 -17.47 -5.06
N GLU A 65 17.53 -17.93 -5.91
CA GLU A 65 17.21 -18.36 -7.27
C GLU A 65 16.44 -19.68 -7.30
N ASN A 66 16.95 -20.74 -6.66
CA ASN A 66 16.38 -22.08 -6.80
C ASN A 66 15.26 -22.38 -5.81
N ASP A 67 15.36 -21.93 -4.56
CA ASP A 67 14.42 -22.38 -3.52
C ASP A 67 13.11 -21.60 -3.57
N ILE A 68 13.14 -20.28 -3.81
CA ILE A 68 11.90 -19.49 -3.98
C ILE A 68 11.15 -19.95 -5.26
N LEU A 69 11.86 -20.25 -6.35
CA LEU A 69 11.25 -20.82 -7.57
C LEU A 69 10.71 -22.24 -7.35
N MET A 70 11.43 -23.07 -6.57
CA MET A 70 10.97 -24.41 -6.20
C MET A 70 9.71 -24.35 -5.34
N PHE A 71 9.59 -23.41 -4.40
CA PHE A 71 8.38 -23.21 -3.59
C PHE A 71 7.15 -22.87 -4.43
N LEU A 72 7.31 -22.04 -5.46
CA LEU A 72 6.22 -21.68 -6.37
C LEU A 72 5.83 -22.81 -7.32
N ASN A 73 6.80 -23.61 -7.77
CA ASN A 73 6.55 -24.75 -8.65
C ASN A 73 5.99 -25.98 -7.92
N THR A 74 6.34 -26.18 -6.65
CA THR A 74 5.86 -27.30 -5.83
C THR A 74 4.37 -27.13 -5.49
N ALA A 75 3.91 -25.89 -5.31
CA ALA A 75 2.47 -25.56 -5.21
C ALA A 75 1.68 -25.90 -6.49
N ARG A 76 2.30 -25.86 -7.68
CA ARG A 76 1.66 -26.23 -8.96
C ARG A 76 1.56 -27.73 -9.18
N ARG A 77 2.57 -28.53 -8.78
CA ARG A 77 2.60 -29.98 -9.04
C ARG A 77 1.59 -30.79 -8.21
N ARG A 78 1.13 -30.28 -7.07
CA ARG A 78 0.16 -31.00 -6.22
C ARG A 78 -1.31 -30.89 -6.62
N ARG A 79 -1.68 -30.03 -7.59
CA ARG A 79 -3.00 -30.13 -8.23
C ARG A 79 -3.19 -31.40 -9.06
N GLY A 80 -2.16 -32.26 -9.19
CA GLY A 80 -2.22 -33.48 -10.00
C GLY A 80 -1.78 -34.78 -9.33
N LEU A 81 -1.42 -34.81 -8.03
CA LEU A 81 -0.93 -36.04 -7.37
C LEU A 81 -1.68 -36.27 -6.05
N ASN A 82 -2.60 -37.23 -6.10
CA ASN A 82 -3.56 -37.60 -5.04
C ASN A 82 -3.08 -38.84 -4.25
N ASP A 83 -1.77 -39.04 -4.12
CA ASP A 83 -1.20 -40.25 -3.55
C ASP A 83 -0.73 -39.97 -2.11
N GLY A 84 -1.66 -40.14 -1.17
CA GLY A 84 -1.60 -39.70 0.23
C GLY A 84 -0.50 -40.31 1.12
N LYS A 85 0.78 -40.22 0.74
CA LYS A 85 1.94 -40.64 1.53
C LYS A 85 3.23 -39.83 1.25
N SER A 86 3.20 -38.50 1.30
CA SER A 86 4.45 -37.74 1.44
C SER A 86 4.49 -37.00 2.78
N GLU A 87 5.28 -37.51 3.72
CA GLU A 87 5.73 -36.82 4.94
C GLU A 87 6.81 -35.76 4.63
N TYR A 88 6.66 -35.02 3.54
CA TYR A 88 7.44 -33.82 3.32
C TYR A 88 6.64 -32.66 3.90
N TYR A 89 7.16 -32.07 4.97
CA TYR A 89 6.64 -30.82 5.54
C TYR A 89 6.56 -29.79 4.41
N ASP A 90 5.33 -29.44 4.04
CA ASP A 90 5.06 -28.49 2.98
C ASP A 90 5.41 -27.10 3.45
N ALA A 91 6.64 -26.69 3.17
CA ALA A 91 6.98 -25.32 3.35
C ALA A 91 6.29 -24.49 2.25
N HIS A 92 5.63 -23.40 2.64
CA HIS A 92 4.92 -22.51 1.73
C HIS A 92 5.33 -21.07 1.98
N LEU A 93 5.49 -20.31 0.88
CA LEU A 93 5.51 -18.84 0.94
C LEU A 93 4.10 -18.31 0.72
N TRP A 94 3.57 -17.68 1.75
CA TRP A 94 2.30 -16.97 1.75
C TRP A 94 2.55 -15.49 1.58
N ILE A 95 1.80 -14.88 0.67
CA ILE A 95 1.88 -13.43 0.45
C ILE A 95 0.54 -12.81 0.82
N TYR A 96 0.60 -11.81 1.68
CA TYR A 96 -0.56 -11.04 2.07
C TYR A 96 -0.41 -9.58 1.64
N CYS A 97 -1.53 -9.03 1.15
CA CYS A 97 -1.66 -7.62 0.86
C CYS A 97 -2.48 -6.93 1.95
N ASN A 98 -2.13 -5.70 2.30
CA ASN A 98 -2.89 -4.82 3.19
C ASN A 98 -3.01 -5.31 4.65
N GLY A 99 -1.95 -5.89 5.21
CA GLY A 99 -1.86 -6.12 6.66
C GLY A 99 -2.82 -7.16 7.25
N LYS A 100 -3.33 -8.09 6.43
CA LYS A 100 -4.13 -9.25 6.87
C LYS A 100 -3.24 -10.50 6.86
N PRO A 101 -3.48 -11.53 7.70
CA PRO A 101 -4.68 -11.79 8.48
C PRO A 101 -4.79 -10.99 9.78
N ARG A 102 -6.04 -10.72 10.18
CA ARG A 102 -6.50 -9.85 11.29
C ARG A 102 -5.87 -10.13 12.66
N TRP A 103 -5.19 -11.27 12.83
CA TRP A 103 -4.61 -11.71 14.10
C TRP A 103 -3.29 -11.02 14.46
N PHE A 104 -2.66 -10.35 13.50
CA PHE A 104 -1.24 -10.01 13.61
C PHE A 104 -0.93 -8.51 13.55
N GLY A 105 -1.79 -7.66 12.96
CA GLY A 105 -1.71 -6.19 13.11
C GLY A 105 -0.34 -5.56 12.83
N HIS A 106 0.44 -6.13 11.89
CA HIS A 106 1.86 -5.80 11.71
C HIS A 106 2.12 -4.60 10.81
N CYS A 107 1.19 -4.23 9.95
CA CYS A 107 1.27 -2.96 9.22
C CYS A 107 0.94 -1.82 10.18
N LYS A 108 1.98 -1.25 10.80
CA LYS A 108 1.85 -0.08 11.64
C LYS A 108 2.09 1.16 10.78
N GLU A 109 1.04 1.94 10.57
CA GLU A 109 1.15 3.35 10.24
C GLU A 109 1.18 4.10 11.57
N ASN A 110 2.35 4.59 12.00
CA ASN A 110 2.42 5.47 13.16
C ASN A 110 3.28 6.69 12.85
N GLU A 111 3.25 7.69 13.74
CA GLU A 111 3.99 8.95 13.61
C GLU A 111 5.51 8.77 13.54
N ALA A 112 6.02 7.56 13.83
CA ALA A 112 7.43 7.28 13.66
C ALA A 112 7.72 6.91 12.20
N GLY A 113 6.88 6.14 11.51
CA GLY A 113 7.04 5.86 10.08
C GLY A 113 6.27 4.65 9.59
N VAL A 114 6.58 4.18 8.37
CA VAL A 114 5.73 3.20 7.69
C VAL A 114 6.42 1.85 7.49
N THR A 115 5.82 0.78 8.00
CA THR A 115 6.19 -0.59 7.64
C THR A 115 5.91 -0.79 6.15
N LEU A 116 6.92 -1.20 5.38
CA LEU A 116 6.75 -1.51 3.96
C LEU A 116 6.37 -2.98 3.79
N ALA A 117 7.10 -3.87 4.45
CA ALA A 117 6.76 -5.27 4.55
C ALA A 117 7.22 -5.86 5.89
N TYR A 118 6.83 -7.10 6.16
CA TYR A 118 7.24 -7.86 7.33
C TYR A 118 7.20 -9.36 7.02
N GLU A 119 8.15 -10.10 7.59
CA GLU A 119 8.28 -11.54 7.54
C GLU A 119 7.90 -12.24 8.84
N GLU A 120 7.19 -13.36 8.74
CA GLU A 120 6.96 -14.27 9.87
C GLU A 120 7.28 -15.72 9.50
N GLU A 121 8.03 -16.39 10.38
CA GLU A 121 8.26 -17.84 10.31
C GLU A 121 7.28 -18.55 11.25
N ASP A 122 6.34 -19.32 10.69
CA ASP A 122 5.55 -20.25 11.49
C ASP A 122 6.32 -21.55 11.68
N ARG A 123 6.94 -21.63 12.87
CA ARG A 123 7.79 -22.74 13.30
C ARG A 123 7.06 -24.09 13.35
N PHE A 124 5.72 -24.12 13.32
CA PHE A 124 4.97 -25.39 13.35
C PHE A 124 4.79 -26.02 11.97
N PHE A 125 4.79 -25.22 10.90
CA PHE A 125 4.52 -25.71 9.54
C PHE A 125 5.63 -25.42 8.53
N ASN A 126 6.77 -24.85 8.94
CA ASN A 126 7.82 -24.36 8.04
C ASN A 126 7.26 -23.42 6.96
N ASN A 127 6.26 -22.62 7.31
CA ASN A 127 5.68 -21.63 6.41
C ASN A 127 6.35 -20.29 6.66
N TRP A 128 6.61 -19.58 5.56
CA TRP A 128 7.04 -18.19 5.60
C TRP A 128 5.92 -17.30 5.09
N TYR A 129 5.66 -16.21 5.80
CA TYR A 129 4.67 -15.23 5.43
C TYR A 129 5.39 -13.93 5.11
N MET A 130 5.06 -13.32 3.99
CA MET A 130 5.47 -11.96 3.67
C MET A 130 4.22 -11.10 3.55
N THR A 131 4.12 -10.09 4.40
CA THR A 131 3.00 -9.15 4.39
C THR A 131 3.46 -7.83 3.82
N PHE A 132 2.87 -7.41 2.71
CA PHE A 132 3.13 -6.10 2.10
C PHE A 132 2.08 -5.10 2.56
N CYS A 133 2.55 -4.03 3.19
CA CYS A 133 1.72 -2.97 3.71
C CYS A 133 1.33 -1.97 2.61
N PRO A 134 0.25 -1.18 2.80
CA PRO A 134 -0.22 -0.25 1.77
C PRO A 134 0.88 0.67 1.21
N ALA A 135 1.79 1.15 2.07
CA ALA A 135 2.91 1.99 1.66
C ALA A 135 3.91 1.34 0.70
N PHE A 136 4.03 0.01 0.69
CA PHE A 136 4.83 -0.69 -0.31
C PHE A 136 4.36 -0.34 -1.72
N TYR A 137 3.05 -0.36 -1.95
CA TYR A 137 2.45 -0.05 -3.26
C TYR A 137 2.42 1.44 -3.56
N ARG A 138 2.23 2.29 -2.54
CA ARG A 138 2.12 3.75 -2.73
C ARG A 138 3.47 4.43 -2.94
N ILE A 139 4.50 4.01 -2.21
CA ILE A 139 5.78 4.73 -2.12
C ILE A 139 6.81 4.15 -3.08
N LEU A 140 6.83 2.83 -3.22
CA LEU A 140 7.86 2.15 -4.01
C LEU A 140 7.44 2.06 -5.48
N LYS A 141 8.43 1.84 -6.33
CA LYS A 141 8.31 1.72 -7.77
C LYS A 141 8.99 0.42 -8.23
N PRO A 142 8.55 -0.17 -9.35
CA PRO A 142 9.32 -1.21 -10.04
C PRO A 142 10.76 -0.75 -10.28
N LEU A 143 11.70 -1.69 -10.24
CA LEU A 143 13.14 -1.38 -10.35
C LEU A 143 13.49 -0.68 -11.68
N ASP A 144 12.85 -1.10 -12.78
CA ASP A 144 13.05 -0.49 -14.09
C ASP A 144 12.65 0.98 -14.12
N ASP A 145 11.58 1.35 -13.42
CA ASP A 145 11.12 2.73 -13.32
C ASP A 145 12.10 3.57 -12.49
N VAL A 146 12.70 2.99 -11.44
CA VAL A 146 13.76 3.66 -10.67
C VAL A 146 15.02 3.87 -11.52
N ILE A 147 15.46 2.86 -12.27
CA ILE A 147 16.62 2.97 -13.18
C ILE A 147 16.34 4.03 -14.25
N LYS A 148 15.15 4.01 -14.84
CA LYS A 148 14.70 5.00 -15.82
C LYS A 148 14.68 6.40 -15.21
N ASP A 149 14.10 6.57 -14.03
CA ASP A 149 14.06 7.85 -13.33
C ASP A 149 15.46 8.42 -13.10
N ILE A 150 16.43 7.58 -12.74
CA ILE A 150 17.82 7.98 -12.55
C ILE A 150 18.45 8.44 -13.87
N ARG A 151 18.20 7.71 -14.97
CA ARG A 151 18.70 8.06 -16.31
C ARG A 151 18.08 9.35 -16.84
N ASP A 152 16.76 9.46 -16.77
CA ASP A 152 16.00 10.50 -17.46
C ASP A 152 15.98 11.83 -16.68
N ASN A 153 16.00 11.78 -15.35
CA ASN A 153 15.91 13.00 -14.51
C ASN A 153 17.27 13.48 -14.01
N SER A 154 18.37 13.06 -14.64
CA SER A 154 19.74 13.47 -14.27
C SER A 154 20.05 13.29 -12.78
N ARG A 155 19.47 12.27 -12.14
CA ARG A 155 19.82 11.96 -10.75
C ARG A 155 21.13 11.20 -10.73
N ASP A 156 21.94 11.44 -9.71
CA ASP A 156 23.22 10.76 -9.63
C ASP A 156 23.05 9.28 -9.21
N PRO A 157 23.42 8.30 -10.05
CA PRO A 157 23.34 6.88 -9.71
C PRO A 157 24.27 6.50 -8.55
N ARG A 158 25.24 7.36 -8.18
CA ARG A 158 26.18 7.18 -7.06
C ARG A 158 25.59 7.60 -5.70
N ILE A 159 24.35 8.07 -5.65
CA ILE A 159 23.65 8.37 -4.40
C ILE A 159 22.68 7.25 -4.09
N ALA A 160 22.89 6.54 -2.98
CA ALA A 160 22.11 5.38 -2.59
C ALA A 160 20.63 5.71 -2.34
N GLU A 161 20.34 6.90 -1.82
CA GLU A 161 18.97 7.38 -1.58
C GLU A 161 18.12 7.43 -2.85
N ASN A 162 18.72 7.62 -4.04
CA ASN A 162 18.01 7.58 -5.32
C ASN A 162 17.47 6.19 -5.67
N TRP A 163 17.98 5.14 -5.03
CA TRP A 163 17.57 3.75 -5.23
C TRP A 163 16.56 3.25 -4.19
N MET A 164 16.33 4.00 -3.11
CA MET A 164 15.45 3.60 -1.99
C MET A 164 14.01 3.30 -2.40
N LYS A 165 13.55 3.88 -3.51
CA LYS A 165 12.17 3.68 -3.99
C LYS A 165 12.01 2.37 -4.76
N ALA A 166 13.04 1.54 -4.94
CA ALA A 166 12.90 0.28 -5.65
C ALA A 166 12.18 -0.77 -4.80
N SER A 167 10.99 -1.21 -5.23
CA SER A 167 10.22 -2.27 -4.55
C SER A 167 10.99 -3.58 -4.44
N ALA A 168 11.88 -3.84 -5.41
CA ALA A 168 12.81 -4.94 -5.41
C ALA A 168 13.73 -4.98 -4.19
N ASN A 169 14.19 -3.81 -3.70
CA ASN A 169 15.08 -3.71 -2.55
C ASN A 169 14.36 -4.18 -1.28
N THR A 170 13.15 -3.69 -1.02
CA THR A 170 12.33 -4.15 0.10
C THR A 170 11.97 -5.63 -0.01
N PHE A 171 11.57 -6.11 -1.20
CA PHE A 171 11.31 -7.54 -1.36
C PHE A 171 12.57 -8.35 -1.04
N HIS A 172 13.73 -7.92 -1.54
CA HIS A 172 15.00 -8.59 -1.29
C HIS A 172 15.36 -8.58 0.20
N HIS A 173 15.20 -7.45 0.89
CA HIS A 173 15.35 -7.32 2.33
C HIS A 173 14.55 -8.40 3.08
N GLU A 174 13.25 -8.49 2.84
CA GLU A 174 12.39 -9.46 3.53
C GLU A 174 12.80 -10.91 3.27
N THR A 175 13.34 -11.22 2.07
CA THR A 175 13.81 -12.58 1.80
C THR A 175 14.97 -13.01 2.70
N PHE A 176 15.81 -12.08 3.17
CA PHE A 176 16.90 -12.41 4.10
C PHE A 176 16.39 -12.72 5.53
N HIS A 177 15.13 -12.43 5.84
CA HIS A 177 14.49 -12.89 7.08
C HIS A 177 14.03 -14.35 7.01
N PHE A 178 14.05 -15.03 5.85
CA PHE A 178 13.68 -16.43 5.79
C PHE A 178 14.79 -17.33 6.37
N SER A 179 14.73 -17.55 7.68
CA SER A 179 15.63 -18.42 8.43
C SER A 179 15.73 -19.81 7.78
N LYS A 180 16.96 -20.33 7.69
CA LYS A 180 17.34 -21.64 7.10
C LYS A 180 17.05 -21.81 5.61
N LEU A 181 16.22 -20.94 5.03
CA LEU A 181 15.94 -20.89 3.60
C LEU A 181 16.96 -20.01 2.89
N VAL A 182 17.06 -18.76 3.33
CA VAL A 182 18.01 -17.80 2.79
C VAL A 182 19.18 -17.66 3.74
N THR A 183 18.97 -17.25 5.00
CA THR A 183 20.05 -17.02 5.98
C THR A 183 20.03 -18.01 7.14
N ASP A 184 21.20 -18.36 7.67
CA ASP A 184 21.33 -19.18 8.89
C ASP A 184 22.53 -18.70 9.73
N PRO A 185 22.29 -18.04 10.89
CA PRO A 185 20.99 -17.72 11.47
C PRO A 185 20.23 -16.67 10.64
N GLN A 186 18.92 -16.55 10.90
CA GLN A 186 18.08 -15.49 10.37
C GLN A 186 18.77 -14.14 10.46
N ALA A 187 18.80 -13.36 9.38
CA ALA A 187 19.12 -11.95 9.48
C ALA A 187 18.01 -11.29 10.30
N LEU A 188 18.35 -10.66 11.42
CA LEU A 188 17.38 -10.05 12.33
C LEU A 188 17.48 -8.53 12.22
N ASP A 189 16.33 -7.88 12.24
CA ASP A 189 16.25 -6.42 12.36
C ASP A 189 16.46 -5.91 13.79
N GLY A 190 17.06 -6.73 14.66
CA GLY A 190 17.12 -6.53 16.11
C GLY A 190 17.65 -5.16 16.56
N ASP A 191 18.37 -4.46 15.68
CA ASP A 191 18.97 -3.16 15.95
C ASP A 191 18.48 -2.04 15.00
N LYS A 192 17.36 -2.24 14.28
CA LYS A 192 16.67 -1.19 13.48
C LYS A 192 17.57 -0.46 12.47
N THR A 193 18.47 -1.20 11.83
CA THR A 193 19.45 -0.65 10.88
C THR A 193 18.82 -0.60 9.48
N TYR A 194 18.01 0.44 9.24
CA TYR A 194 17.32 0.64 7.96
C TYR A 194 17.80 1.88 7.22
N GLY A 195 17.94 1.75 5.92
CA GLY A 195 18.38 2.78 4.99
C GLY A 195 19.90 2.80 4.83
N PRO A 196 20.39 3.34 3.71
CA PRO A 196 21.77 3.16 3.28
C PRO A 196 22.75 3.82 4.26
N GLU A 197 22.40 4.99 4.84
CA GLU A 197 23.27 5.70 5.81
C GLU A 197 23.49 4.89 7.09
N LYS A 198 22.44 4.28 7.66
CA LYS A 198 22.55 3.51 8.90
C LYS A 198 23.31 2.20 8.66
N VAL A 199 23.01 1.53 7.55
CA VAL A 199 23.72 0.31 7.13
C VAL A 199 25.20 0.58 6.92
N TYR A 200 25.55 1.65 6.18
CA TYR A 200 26.94 2.10 6.00
C TYR A 200 27.67 2.28 7.34
N LYS A 201 27.07 3.06 8.26
CA LYS A 201 27.69 3.36 9.55
C LYS A 201 27.86 2.12 10.42
N ARG A 202 26.88 1.21 10.39
CA ARG A 202 26.97 -0.05 11.12
C ARG A 202 28.06 -0.95 10.55
N ALA A 203 28.12 -1.09 9.23
CA ALA A 203 29.15 -1.84 8.53
C ALA A 203 30.56 -1.34 8.90
N GLU A 204 30.76 -0.02 8.92
CA GLU A 204 32.02 0.61 9.36
C GLU A 204 32.34 0.32 10.83
N GLN A 205 31.35 0.35 11.72
CA GLN A 205 31.54 0.21 13.17
C GLN A 205 31.65 -1.24 13.65
N LYS A 206 30.96 -2.16 12.99
CA LYS A 206 30.74 -3.55 13.47
C LYS A 206 31.37 -4.60 12.57
N GLY A 207 31.72 -4.26 11.33
CA GLY A 207 32.36 -5.17 10.38
C GLY A 207 31.44 -6.28 9.87
N SER A 208 32.02 -7.19 9.08
CA SER A 208 31.29 -8.19 8.30
C SER A 208 30.54 -9.23 9.09
N SER A 209 31.15 -9.76 10.15
CA SER A 209 30.51 -10.74 11.01
C SER A 209 29.15 -10.29 11.55
N ASP A 210 29.02 -9.00 11.89
CA ASP A 210 27.76 -8.42 12.36
C ASP A 210 26.78 -8.16 11.20
N MET A 211 27.28 -7.64 10.07
CA MET A 211 26.43 -7.31 8.93
C MET A 211 25.77 -8.52 8.27
N THR A 212 26.30 -9.73 8.42
CA THR A 212 25.60 -10.96 7.98
C THR A 212 24.21 -11.12 8.57
N LYS A 213 23.97 -10.51 9.74
CA LYS A 213 22.71 -10.58 10.48
C LYS A 213 21.77 -9.42 10.17
N VAL A 214 22.13 -8.54 9.24
CA VAL A 214 21.36 -7.33 8.92
C VAL A 214 20.78 -7.48 7.52
N ALA A 215 19.46 -7.70 7.43
CA ALA A 215 18.78 -7.92 6.14
C ALA A 215 18.97 -6.75 5.17
N ASP A 216 18.92 -5.52 5.70
CA ASP A 216 19.14 -4.32 4.89
C ASP A 216 20.58 -4.18 4.37
N GLY A 217 21.57 -4.76 5.09
CA GLY A 217 22.95 -4.87 4.62
C GLY A 217 23.06 -5.61 3.30
N TRP A 218 22.43 -6.79 3.25
CA TRP A 218 22.35 -7.60 2.04
C TRP A 218 21.61 -6.88 0.92
N ALA A 219 20.45 -6.26 1.22
CA ALA A 219 19.67 -5.53 0.23
C ALA A 219 20.45 -4.37 -0.40
N TRP A 220 21.15 -3.58 0.41
CA TRP A 220 21.97 -2.45 -0.07
C TRP A 220 23.23 -2.89 -0.80
N ALA A 221 23.91 -3.95 -0.35
CA ALA A 221 25.04 -4.51 -1.07
C ALA A 221 24.63 -4.97 -2.48
N SER A 222 23.55 -5.73 -2.61
CA SER A 222 23.00 -6.16 -3.90
C SER A 222 22.62 -4.98 -4.81
N THR A 223 21.98 -3.97 -4.23
CA THR A 223 21.58 -2.75 -4.96
C THR A 223 22.78 -1.96 -5.45
N ALA A 224 23.83 -1.85 -4.63
CA ALA A 224 25.05 -1.16 -5.00
C ALA A 224 25.81 -1.87 -6.11
N ILE A 225 25.90 -3.21 -6.07
CA ILE A 225 26.50 -4.01 -7.15
C ILE A 225 25.71 -3.82 -8.45
N LEU A 226 24.38 -3.91 -8.39
CA LEU A 226 23.52 -3.68 -9.55
C LEU A 226 23.73 -2.27 -10.12
N ALA A 227 23.74 -1.24 -9.28
CA ALA A 227 23.95 0.14 -9.70
C ALA A 227 25.30 0.34 -10.40
N GLN A 228 26.38 -0.23 -9.85
CA GLN A 228 27.70 -0.18 -10.49
C GLN A 228 27.69 -0.83 -11.86
N ASN A 229 27.03 -1.97 -12.01
CA ASN A 229 26.94 -2.67 -13.28
C ASN A 229 26.08 -1.91 -14.30
N GLU A 230 24.88 -1.50 -13.92
CA GLU A 230 23.88 -0.87 -14.79
C GLU A 230 24.33 0.50 -15.33
N PHE A 231 25.16 1.22 -14.56
CA PHE A 231 25.66 2.54 -14.90
C PHE A 231 27.17 2.58 -15.15
N ASN A 232 27.84 1.43 -15.17
CA ASN A 232 29.29 1.29 -15.34
C ASN A 232 30.09 2.22 -14.41
N LEU A 233 29.71 2.24 -13.12
CA LEU A 233 30.30 3.14 -12.13
C LEU A 233 31.62 2.58 -11.59
N ALA A 234 32.66 3.41 -11.58
CA ALA A 234 33.92 3.08 -10.92
C ALA A 234 33.75 2.86 -9.41
N ASP A 235 32.82 3.61 -8.80
CA ASP A 235 32.48 3.55 -7.39
C ASP A 235 31.01 3.19 -7.21
N PRO A 236 30.66 2.41 -6.17
CA PRO A 236 29.27 2.10 -5.84
C PRO A 236 28.51 3.34 -5.36
N PRO A 237 27.18 3.27 -5.33
CA PRO A 237 26.41 4.29 -4.63
C PRO A 237 26.80 4.35 -3.15
N TYR A 238 26.87 5.57 -2.64
CA TYR A 238 27.07 5.88 -1.22
C TYR A 238 25.84 6.58 -0.68
N PRO A 239 25.57 6.48 0.64
CA PRO A 239 24.67 7.43 1.28
C PRO A 239 25.18 8.86 1.02
N GLN A 240 24.28 9.79 0.70
CA GLN A 240 24.64 11.15 0.32
C GLN A 240 25.59 11.83 1.33
N LYS A 241 25.34 11.62 2.63
CA LYS A 241 26.15 12.19 3.73
C LYS A 241 27.49 11.48 3.96
N CYS A 242 27.71 10.36 3.29
CA CYS A 242 28.89 9.50 3.43
C CYS A 242 29.71 9.44 2.13
N LEU A 243 29.48 10.36 1.19
CA LEU A 243 30.24 10.44 -0.05
C LEU A 243 31.74 10.67 0.25
N PRO A 244 32.65 9.88 -0.37
CA PRO A 244 34.08 10.08 -0.19
C PRO A 244 34.55 11.47 -0.64
N VAL A 245 35.55 12.01 0.06
CA VAL A 245 36.19 13.27 -0.32
C VAL A 245 36.70 13.17 -1.76
N GLY A 246 36.28 14.11 -2.61
CA GLY A 246 36.64 14.14 -4.04
C GLY A 246 35.58 13.55 -4.98
N VAL A 247 34.53 12.92 -4.46
CA VAL A 247 33.35 12.54 -5.26
C VAL A 247 32.37 13.70 -5.23
N THR A 248 32.29 14.47 -6.32
CA THR A 248 31.25 15.49 -6.49
C THR A 248 30.06 14.84 -7.20
N PRO A 249 28.88 14.76 -6.56
CA PRO A 249 27.71 14.25 -7.24
C PRO A 249 27.34 15.19 -8.40
N THR A 250 26.99 14.60 -9.53
CA THR A 250 26.54 15.31 -10.73
C THR A 250 25.06 14.97 -10.89
N GLY A 251 24.19 15.88 -10.47
CA GLY A 251 22.75 15.66 -10.56
C GLY A 251 21.98 16.19 -9.35
N GLU A 252 20.66 16.30 -9.52
CA GLU A 252 19.76 16.55 -8.40
C GLU A 252 19.64 15.28 -7.55
N VAL A 253 19.61 15.47 -6.23
CA VAL A 253 19.28 14.38 -5.31
C VAL A 253 17.76 14.29 -5.27
N ALA A 254 17.20 13.08 -5.34
CA ALA A 254 15.77 12.93 -5.08
C ALA A 254 15.46 13.58 -3.72
N GLU A 255 14.49 14.50 -3.66
CA GLU A 255 14.01 15.00 -2.38
C GLU A 255 13.58 13.81 -1.53
N VAL A 256 14.38 13.54 -0.51
CA VAL A 256 13.99 12.69 0.61
C VAL A 256 13.09 13.58 1.46
N PRO A 257 11.82 13.23 1.72
CA PRO A 257 10.97 14.05 2.57
C PRO A 257 11.69 14.35 3.89
N ASN A 258 11.80 15.64 4.23
CA ASN A 258 12.51 16.11 5.41
C ASN A 258 11.89 15.53 6.68
N ILE A 259 12.71 14.91 7.53
CA ILE A 259 12.31 14.38 8.83
C ILE A 259 12.63 15.44 9.89
N GLU A 260 11.61 16.10 10.43
CA GLU A 260 11.75 16.82 11.70
C GLU A 260 11.56 15.84 12.86
N HIS A 261 12.53 15.82 13.78
CA HIS A 261 12.48 15.03 15.00
C HIS A 261 11.38 15.58 15.93
N THR A 262 10.23 14.92 15.99
CA THR A 262 9.22 15.19 17.02
C THR A 262 9.27 14.10 18.09
N LEU A 263 9.78 14.45 19.28
CA LEU A 263 9.73 13.58 20.46
C LEU A 263 8.30 13.56 20.99
N LEU A 264 7.51 12.52 20.70
CA LEU A 264 6.28 12.27 21.44
C LEU A 264 6.57 11.55 22.75
N THR A 265 6.06 12.12 23.84
CA THR A 265 6.03 11.48 25.15
C THR A 265 4.70 10.76 25.25
N VAL A 266 4.71 9.42 25.22
CA VAL A 266 3.49 8.62 25.40
C VAL A 266 3.10 8.66 26.90
N PRO A 267 1.85 9.01 27.25
CA PRO A 267 1.37 8.93 28.63
C PRO A 267 1.41 7.48 29.16
N ALA A 268 1.77 7.30 30.43
CA ALA A 268 1.96 5.98 31.06
C ALA A 268 0.68 5.11 31.15
N ASP A 269 -0.46 5.71 30.84
CA ASP A 269 -1.81 5.16 30.89
C ASP A 269 -2.20 4.33 29.65
N PHE A 270 -1.28 4.14 28.69
CA PHE A 270 -1.47 3.28 27.51
C PHE A 270 -0.80 1.90 27.63
N ILE A 271 -0.78 1.31 28.83
CA ILE A 271 -0.39 -0.09 29.04
C ILE A 271 -1.69 -0.91 29.16
N PRO A 272 -1.95 -1.90 28.27
CA PRO A 272 -3.13 -2.74 28.40
C PRO A 272 -3.08 -3.52 29.72
N ASP A 273 -4.19 -3.51 30.46
CA ASP A 273 -4.38 -4.32 31.66
C ASP A 273 -4.06 -5.79 31.36
N GLY A 274 -2.99 -6.31 31.99
CA GLY A 274 -2.57 -7.71 31.87
C GLY A 274 -1.11 -7.95 31.50
N ALA A 275 -0.31 -6.92 31.23
CA ALA A 275 1.14 -7.07 31.14
C ALA A 275 1.75 -7.19 32.54
N ASP A 276 2.26 -8.38 32.87
CA ASP A 276 3.02 -8.65 34.09
C ASP A 276 4.27 -7.75 34.15
N PRO A 277 4.40 -6.83 35.13
CA PRO A 277 5.54 -5.94 35.22
C PRO A 277 6.78 -6.76 35.64
N ARG A 278 7.71 -6.94 34.69
CA ARG A 278 9.06 -7.39 35.04
C ARG A 278 9.76 -6.32 35.87
N GLU A 279 10.49 -6.80 36.88
CA GLU A 279 11.02 -6.14 38.08
C GLU A 279 12.06 -5.01 37.85
N ASP A 280 12.11 -4.44 36.66
CA ASP A 280 13.12 -3.48 36.22
C ASP A 280 12.48 -2.28 35.48
N ASP A 281 11.60 -1.60 36.20
CA ASP A 281 11.00 -0.30 35.86
C ASP A 281 12.04 0.83 35.81
N LYS A 282 12.86 0.84 34.75
CA LYS A 282 13.33 2.09 34.16
C LYS A 282 12.49 2.36 32.91
N PRO A 283 11.93 3.57 32.73
CA PRO A 283 11.25 3.91 31.49
C PRO A 283 12.24 3.69 30.34
N TYR A 284 11.96 2.68 29.51
CA TYR A 284 12.70 2.44 28.29
C TYR A 284 12.51 3.69 27.42
N LYS A 285 13.55 4.52 27.32
CA LYS A 285 13.66 5.49 26.23
C LYS A 285 13.92 4.70 24.96
N ILE A 286 12.85 4.26 24.32
CA ILE A 286 12.93 3.70 22.99
C ILE A 286 12.98 4.89 22.03
N ASP A 287 14.18 5.16 21.53
CA ASP A 287 14.41 6.14 20.47
C ASP A 287 13.86 5.54 19.16
N TYR A 288 12.64 5.94 18.78
CA TYR A 288 11.99 5.51 17.55
C TYR A 288 12.28 6.52 16.43
N ASN A 289 13.37 6.30 15.68
CA ASN A 289 13.61 6.97 14.40
C ASN A 289 13.16 6.05 13.27
N TYR A 290 11.86 6.01 13.01
CA TYR A 290 11.33 5.54 11.72
C TYR A 290 11.24 6.76 10.77
N TRP A 291 10.92 6.50 9.50
CA TRP A 291 10.79 7.53 8.46
C TRP A 291 9.38 8.13 8.47
N THR A 292 9.20 9.39 8.86
CA THR A 292 8.00 10.17 8.52
C THR A 292 8.06 10.52 7.04
N ILE A 293 7.60 9.60 6.20
CA ILE A 293 7.26 9.93 4.81
C ILE A 293 5.88 10.58 4.88
N TYR A 294 5.80 11.86 4.49
CA TYR A 294 4.52 12.54 4.27
C TYR A 294 3.65 11.63 3.42
N ASP A 295 2.53 11.17 3.98
CA ASP A 295 1.55 10.40 3.25
C ASP A 295 1.04 11.25 2.08
N PRO A 296 1.28 10.88 0.81
CA PRO A 296 0.72 11.64 -0.31
C PRO A 296 -0.81 11.54 -0.38
N GLY A 297 -1.44 10.83 0.56
CA GLY A 297 -2.85 10.48 0.52
C GLY A 297 -3.08 9.34 -0.47
N PRO A 298 -4.33 8.86 -0.57
CA PRO A 298 -4.69 7.89 -1.61
C PRO A 298 -4.41 8.47 -3.01
N ILE A 299 -3.85 7.64 -3.90
CA ILE A 299 -3.51 8.06 -5.27
C ILE A 299 -4.78 8.03 -6.12
N PRO A 300 -5.14 9.13 -6.80
CA PRO A 300 -6.31 9.16 -7.66
C PRO A 300 -6.09 8.32 -8.92
N SER A 301 -7.14 7.65 -9.38
CA SER A 301 -7.19 7.07 -10.72
C SER A 301 -7.62 8.17 -11.70
N CYS A 302 -6.76 8.45 -12.68
CA CYS A 302 -6.95 9.59 -13.56
C CYS A 302 -7.66 9.19 -14.84
N TYR A 303 -8.82 9.81 -15.07
CA TYR A 303 -9.63 9.63 -16.26
C TYR A 303 -10.43 10.92 -16.48
N GLY A 304 -10.13 11.59 -17.57
CA GLY A 304 -10.73 12.85 -17.95
C GLY A 304 -10.26 13.18 -19.35
N GLU A 305 -11.21 13.41 -20.25
CA GLU A 305 -10.89 13.67 -21.66
C GLU A 305 -10.72 15.17 -21.90
N THR A 306 -11.46 15.98 -21.14
CA THR A 306 -11.45 17.44 -21.25
C THR A 306 -10.57 18.05 -20.15
N PRO A 307 -9.48 18.76 -20.52
CA PRO A 307 -8.65 19.45 -19.54
C PRO A 307 -9.30 20.73 -19.03
N PHE A 308 -8.98 21.11 -17.78
CA PHE A 308 -9.47 22.34 -17.14
C PHE A 308 -8.38 23.04 -16.33
N ARG A 309 -8.61 24.31 -15.96
CA ARG A 309 -7.63 25.11 -15.21
C ARG A 309 -7.72 24.82 -13.71
N GLN A 310 -6.57 24.65 -13.06
CA GLN A 310 -6.49 24.33 -11.64
C GLN A 310 -7.12 25.40 -10.72
N PRO A 311 -6.93 26.72 -10.93
CA PRO A 311 -7.57 27.73 -10.08
C PRO A 311 -9.11 27.62 -10.10
N THR A 312 -9.70 27.47 -11.29
CA THR A 312 -11.15 27.31 -11.45
C THR A 312 -11.66 26.05 -10.74
N ALA A 313 -10.92 24.94 -10.84
CA ALA A 313 -11.27 23.71 -10.13
C ALA A 313 -11.15 23.84 -8.60
N ASN A 314 -10.13 24.53 -8.09
CA ASN A 314 -10.00 24.80 -6.65
C ASN A 314 -11.19 25.58 -6.11
N ASP A 315 -11.59 26.66 -6.79
CA ASP A 315 -12.74 27.48 -6.39
C ASP A 315 -14.05 26.66 -6.43
N ALA A 316 -14.20 25.81 -7.45
CA ALA A 316 -15.33 24.89 -7.58
C ALA A 316 -15.38 23.89 -6.41
N ILE A 317 -14.25 23.28 -6.06
CA ILE A 317 -14.13 22.36 -4.93
C ILE A 317 -14.48 23.06 -3.62
N ASP A 318 -13.93 24.25 -3.39
CA ASP A 318 -14.18 24.98 -2.14
C ASP A 318 -15.66 25.37 -2.01
N LYS A 319 -16.30 25.82 -3.09
CA LYS A 319 -17.74 26.11 -3.12
C LYS A 319 -18.58 24.85 -2.92
N PHE A 320 -18.25 23.76 -3.60
CA PHE A 320 -18.97 22.49 -3.48
C PHE A 320 -18.88 21.94 -2.06
N CYS A 321 -17.69 21.82 -1.49
CA CYS A 321 -17.50 21.22 -0.17
C CYS A 321 -18.04 22.09 0.99
N THR A 322 -18.27 23.38 0.78
CA THR A 322 -18.86 24.28 1.78
C THR A 322 -20.37 24.47 1.61
N ASP A 323 -21.00 23.87 0.59
CA ASP A 323 -22.41 24.09 0.32
C ASP A 323 -23.29 23.51 1.44
N PRO A 324 -24.13 24.32 2.10
CA PRO A 324 -25.02 23.86 3.16
C PRO A 324 -26.03 22.77 2.73
N ARG A 325 -26.29 22.62 1.42
CA ARG A 325 -27.11 21.53 0.88
C ARG A 325 -26.45 20.17 1.08
N TRP A 326 -25.11 20.12 0.99
CA TRP A 326 -24.31 18.89 1.04
C TRP A 326 -23.79 18.61 2.45
N THR A 327 -23.31 19.61 3.17
CA THR A 327 -22.75 19.44 4.53
C THR A 327 -23.77 18.94 5.56
N LYS A 328 -25.06 19.01 5.25
CA LYS A 328 -26.16 18.45 6.08
C LYS A 328 -26.51 17.00 5.73
N GLN A 329 -26.00 16.46 4.63
CA GLN A 329 -26.27 15.10 4.17
C GLN A 329 -25.45 14.09 4.96
N THR A 330 -26.02 12.92 5.17
CA THR A 330 -25.28 11.70 5.50
C THR A 330 -25.23 10.85 4.24
N ILE A 331 -24.03 10.47 3.82
CA ILE A 331 -23.83 9.61 2.66
C ILE A 331 -23.79 8.16 3.11
N ALA A 332 -24.71 7.34 2.63
CA ALA A 332 -24.79 5.92 2.97
C ALA A 332 -25.51 5.14 1.87
N PRO A 333 -25.16 3.86 1.66
CA PRO A 333 -26.03 2.96 0.92
C PRO A 333 -27.37 2.85 1.68
N THR A 334 -28.47 3.01 0.96
CA THR A 334 -29.79 3.28 1.55
C THR A 334 -30.43 2.02 2.16
N ILE A 335 -29.95 0.83 1.82
CA ILE A 335 -30.54 -0.46 2.21
C ILE A 335 -30.38 -0.69 3.72
N GLY A 336 -29.18 -0.43 4.27
CA GLY A 336 -28.79 -0.65 5.67
C GLY A 336 -29.52 0.20 6.68
N SER A 337 -29.92 1.39 6.25
CA SER A 337 -30.55 2.36 7.15
C SER A 337 -32.02 2.05 7.42
N GLY A 338 -32.65 1.18 6.62
CA GLY A 338 -34.09 0.87 6.69
C GLY A 338 -34.99 2.11 6.53
N LYS A 339 -34.41 3.27 6.22
CA LYS A 339 -35.07 4.56 6.19
C LYS A 339 -34.69 5.27 4.90
N THR A 340 -35.62 5.30 3.97
CA THR A 340 -35.66 6.41 3.01
C THR A 340 -35.88 7.69 3.81
N GLY A 341 -35.01 8.67 3.63
CA GLY A 341 -35.24 10.00 4.19
C GLY A 341 -34.16 10.46 5.14
N THR A 342 -34.20 10.07 6.43
CA THR A 342 -33.37 10.71 7.46
C THR A 342 -32.74 9.78 8.50
N THR A 343 -31.55 10.16 8.99
CA THR A 343 -30.87 9.54 10.13
C THR A 343 -31.65 9.75 11.44
N SER A 344 -31.22 9.10 12.54
CA SER A 344 -31.79 9.35 13.88
C SER A 344 -31.65 10.79 14.36
N SER A 345 -30.69 11.56 13.81
CA SER A 345 -30.51 12.99 14.08
C SER A 345 -31.28 13.89 13.12
N GLY A 346 -32.10 13.32 12.22
CA GLY A 346 -32.91 14.07 11.25
C GLY A 346 -32.12 14.56 10.03
N ARG A 347 -30.87 14.12 9.84
CA ARG A 347 -30.07 14.46 8.65
C ARG A 347 -30.57 13.66 7.45
N PRO A 348 -30.76 14.26 6.26
CA PRO A 348 -31.14 13.49 5.09
C PRO A 348 -30.06 12.49 4.69
N ILE A 349 -30.47 11.33 4.19
CA ILE A 349 -29.57 10.28 3.69
C ILE A 349 -29.56 10.32 2.17
N ALA A 350 -28.37 10.26 1.56
CA ALA A 350 -28.17 10.22 0.12
C ALA A 350 -27.10 9.18 -0.26
N LEU A 351 -27.20 8.62 -1.47
CA LEU A 351 -26.15 7.75 -2.03
C LEU A 351 -24.91 8.54 -2.46
N GLY A 352 -25.11 9.81 -2.80
CA GLY A 352 -24.05 10.74 -3.13
C GLY A 352 -24.59 12.15 -3.31
N VAL A 353 -23.71 13.06 -3.62
CA VAL A 353 -24.03 14.44 -3.99
C VAL A 353 -23.15 14.81 -5.18
N SER A 354 -23.72 15.52 -6.14
CA SER A 354 -22.99 16.12 -7.24
C SER A 354 -23.44 17.56 -7.46
N ASP A 355 -22.54 18.32 -8.07
CA ASP A 355 -22.86 19.62 -8.64
C ASP A 355 -21.90 19.87 -9.79
N TYR A 356 -22.16 20.94 -10.53
CA TYR A 356 -21.26 21.42 -11.56
C TYR A 356 -21.04 22.92 -11.48
N VAL A 357 -19.92 23.36 -12.05
CA VAL A 357 -19.67 24.78 -12.36
C VAL A 357 -19.36 24.92 -13.84
N GLU A 358 -19.83 26.00 -14.44
CA GLU A 358 -19.43 26.35 -15.82
C GLU A 358 -17.95 26.74 -15.83
N LEU A 359 -17.20 26.24 -16.81
CA LEU A 359 -15.79 26.58 -16.98
C LEU A 359 -15.64 27.81 -17.88
N ASP A 360 -15.16 28.91 -17.31
CA ASP A 360 -14.99 30.19 -18.01
C ASP A 360 -14.19 30.06 -19.31
N GLY A 361 -14.73 30.63 -20.39
CA GLY A 361 -14.10 30.62 -21.71
C GLY A 361 -14.14 29.26 -22.43
N THR A 362 -14.91 28.30 -21.93
CA THR A 362 -15.12 26.99 -22.55
C THR A 362 -16.61 26.69 -22.73
N GLU A 363 -16.91 25.65 -23.52
CA GLU A 363 -18.25 25.07 -23.62
C GLU A 363 -18.44 23.91 -22.64
N ASP A 364 -17.60 23.80 -21.60
CA ASP A 364 -17.60 22.67 -20.67
C ASP A 364 -18.09 23.08 -19.27
N ASN A 365 -18.55 22.08 -18.52
CA ASN A 365 -18.88 22.13 -17.10
C ASN A 365 -17.91 21.22 -16.34
N LEU A 366 -17.40 21.69 -15.20
CA LEU A 366 -16.66 20.86 -14.25
C LEU A 366 -17.64 20.25 -13.25
N TRP A 367 -17.73 18.94 -13.27
CA TRP A 367 -18.57 18.12 -12.40
C TRP A 367 -17.78 17.59 -11.22
N LEU A 368 -18.37 17.70 -10.03
CA LEU A 368 -17.82 17.22 -8.76
C LEU A 368 -18.80 16.22 -8.14
N PHE A 369 -18.28 15.16 -7.54
CA PHE A 369 -19.10 14.16 -6.87
C PHE A 369 -18.43 13.61 -5.61
N VAL A 370 -19.26 13.37 -4.61
CA VAL A 370 -18.92 12.65 -3.38
C VAL A 370 -20.06 11.68 -3.09
N GLY A 371 -19.78 10.39 -3.01
CA GLY A 371 -20.82 9.39 -2.79
C GLY A 371 -20.27 8.03 -2.39
N VAL A 372 -21.15 7.04 -2.39
CA VAL A 372 -20.76 5.63 -2.29
C VAL A 372 -20.23 5.14 -3.64
N CYS A 373 -19.28 4.20 -3.63
CA CYS A 373 -18.79 3.61 -4.87
C CYS A 373 -19.77 2.56 -5.41
N GLU A 374 -19.91 2.50 -6.75
CA GLU A 374 -20.90 1.68 -7.46
C GLU A 374 -20.73 0.17 -7.22
N ASP A 375 -19.51 -0.28 -6.89
CA ASP A 375 -19.17 -1.70 -6.66
C ASP A 375 -18.68 -1.97 -5.23
N CYS A 376 -18.98 -1.05 -4.30
CA CYS A 376 -18.50 -1.17 -2.94
C CYS A 376 -19.41 -2.06 -2.10
N MET A 377 -18.80 -3.03 -1.42
CA MET A 377 -19.46 -3.86 -0.43
C MET A 377 -19.41 -3.22 0.96
N GLY A 378 -20.56 -3.05 1.61
CA GLY A 378 -20.64 -2.85 3.06
C GLY A 378 -21.59 -1.74 3.53
N THR A 379 -21.88 -1.75 4.83
CA THR A 379 -22.82 -0.84 5.53
C THR A 379 -22.18 0.52 5.88
N GLY A 380 -21.24 0.99 5.05
CA GLY A 380 -20.44 2.18 5.32
C GLY A 380 -21.30 3.44 5.22
N ARG A 381 -21.42 4.18 6.32
CA ARG A 381 -22.00 5.53 6.31
C ARG A 381 -20.93 6.55 6.66
N PHE A 382 -20.98 7.71 6.03
CA PHE A 382 -20.15 8.85 6.41
C PHE A 382 -20.96 10.12 6.35
N ASP A 383 -20.76 10.97 7.35
CA ASP A 383 -21.26 12.33 7.28
C ASP A 383 -20.41 13.11 6.28
N PHE A 384 -21.05 13.92 5.46
CA PHE A 384 -20.33 14.83 4.59
C PHE A 384 -19.52 15.79 5.46
N GLU A 385 -18.19 15.71 5.38
CA GLU A 385 -17.26 16.53 6.15
C GLU A 385 -16.48 17.43 5.20
N GLU A 386 -16.48 18.73 5.49
CA GLU A 386 -15.96 19.76 4.60
C GLU A 386 -14.47 19.56 4.29
N ASN A 387 -13.66 19.28 5.32
CA ASN A 387 -12.21 19.16 5.15
C ASN A 387 -11.86 17.91 4.36
N ALA A 388 -12.48 16.77 4.68
CA ALA A 388 -12.32 15.53 3.94
C ALA A 388 -12.77 15.67 2.48
N CYS A 389 -13.87 16.38 2.21
CA CYS A 389 -14.30 16.68 0.84
C CYS A 389 -13.22 17.46 0.08
N LYS A 390 -12.72 18.55 0.67
CA LYS A 390 -11.69 19.40 0.05
C LYS A 390 -10.40 18.64 -0.18
N GLU A 391 -9.92 17.93 0.84
CA GLU A 391 -8.68 17.15 0.80
C GLU A 391 -8.74 16.11 -0.33
N ASN A 392 -9.80 15.31 -0.38
CA ASN A 392 -9.91 14.22 -1.35
C ASN A 392 -10.11 14.71 -2.79
N LEU A 393 -10.94 15.75 -3.02
CA LEU A 393 -11.09 16.32 -4.36
C LEU A 393 -9.83 17.06 -4.82
N LYS A 394 -9.11 17.75 -3.92
CA LYS A 394 -7.82 18.37 -4.24
C LYS A 394 -6.73 17.33 -4.47
N ALA A 395 -6.78 16.18 -3.82
CA ALA A 395 -5.90 15.05 -4.13
C ALA A 395 -6.09 14.57 -5.59
N ILE A 396 -7.34 14.46 -6.07
CA ILE A 396 -7.62 14.18 -7.50
C ILE A 396 -7.04 15.27 -8.40
N LEU A 397 -7.36 16.54 -8.12
CA LEU A 397 -6.90 17.69 -8.90
C LEU A 397 -5.37 17.75 -9.01
N ASN A 398 -4.66 17.44 -7.92
CA ASN A 398 -3.21 17.53 -7.87
C ASN A 398 -2.51 16.26 -8.37
N GLY A 399 -3.16 15.09 -8.25
CA GLY A 399 -2.61 13.81 -8.71
C GLY A 399 -2.85 13.53 -10.19
N CYS A 400 -3.87 14.13 -10.82
CA CYS A 400 -4.19 13.91 -12.22
C CYS A 400 -3.64 15.01 -13.14
N ASP A 401 -2.58 14.65 -13.87
CA ASP A 401 -1.69 15.53 -14.64
C ASP A 401 -1.02 16.61 -13.78
N ASN A 402 0.22 16.36 -13.37
CA ASN A 402 1.00 17.28 -12.54
C ASN A 402 1.89 18.23 -13.34
N GLN A 403 1.82 18.21 -14.67
CA GLN A 403 2.77 18.95 -15.50
C GLN A 403 2.44 20.44 -15.58
N THR A 404 1.16 20.81 -15.51
CA THR A 404 0.74 22.22 -15.60
C THR A 404 -0.47 22.52 -14.72
N THR A 405 -0.63 23.79 -14.34
CA THR A 405 -1.85 24.30 -13.69
C THR A 405 -2.94 24.71 -14.69
N GLU A 406 -2.62 24.71 -15.99
CA GLU A 406 -3.51 25.22 -17.06
C GLU A 406 -4.31 24.10 -17.74
N LYS A 407 -3.83 22.86 -17.68
CA LYS A 407 -4.47 21.68 -18.27
C LYS A 407 -4.43 20.52 -17.29
N LYS A 408 -5.30 20.56 -16.29
CA LYS A 408 -5.54 19.46 -15.35
C LYS A 408 -6.52 18.48 -15.93
N LEU A 409 -6.35 17.20 -15.58
CA LEU A 409 -7.32 16.16 -15.88
C LEU A 409 -8.12 15.78 -14.64
N GLY A 410 -9.33 15.30 -14.89
CA GLY A 410 -10.18 14.70 -13.87
C GLY A 410 -9.73 13.32 -13.45
N GLY A 411 -10.41 12.78 -12.45
CA GLY A 411 -10.17 11.45 -11.93
C GLY A 411 -11.14 11.08 -10.82
N HIS A 412 -10.83 9.99 -10.14
CA HIS A 412 -11.57 9.50 -8.99
C HIS A 412 -10.64 9.04 -7.91
N LEU A 413 -11.17 9.04 -6.70
CA LEU A 413 -10.49 8.57 -5.52
C LEU A 413 -11.46 7.72 -4.72
N ALA A 414 -11.14 6.45 -4.53
CA ALA A 414 -11.87 5.55 -3.65
C ALA A 414 -11.10 5.40 -2.33
N LYS A 415 -11.76 5.62 -1.19
CA LYS A 415 -11.15 5.34 0.13
C LYS A 415 -11.56 3.95 0.61
N GLY A 416 -10.59 3.04 0.59
CA GLY A 416 -10.74 1.68 1.13
C GLY A 416 -11.15 1.74 2.61
N GLY A 417 -12.27 1.10 2.93
CA GLY A 417 -12.80 1.00 4.30
C GLY A 417 -14.18 1.61 4.51
N ILE A 418 -14.52 2.71 3.83
CA ILE A 418 -15.82 3.41 4.02
C ILE A 418 -16.65 3.48 2.73
N ALA A 419 -16.29 2.70 1.70
CA ALA A 419 -17.01 2.68 0.42
C ALA A 419 -17.21 4.07 -0.21
N SER A 420 -16.41 5.07 0.18
CA SER A 420 -16.56 6.45 -0.26
C SER A 420 -15.76 6.71 -1.53
N MET A 421 -16.38 7.46 -2.44
CA MET A 421 -15.88 7.76 -3.77
C MET A 421 -15.99 9.26 -4.02
N TYR A 422 -14.89 9.83 -4.49
CA TYR A 422 -14.78 11.22 -4.90
C TYR A 422 -14.49 11.22 -6.39
N ARG A 423 -15.15 12.09 -7.17
CA ARG A 423 -14.91 12.22 -8.61
C ARG A 423 -14.83 13.69 -9.01
N LEU A 424 -13.97 13.99 -9.97
CA LEU A 424 -13.81 15.29 -10.59
C LEU A 424 -13.67 15.08 -12.10
N THR A 425 -14.53 15.68 -12.93
CA THR A 425 -14.44 15.51 -14.39
C THR A 425 -15.04 16.70 -15.14
N ALA A 426 -14.51 17.06 -16.30
CA ALA A 426 -15.11 18.08 -17.16
C ALA A 426 -15.87 17.43 -18.32
N ARG A 427 -17.04 17.97 -18.65
CA ARG A 427 -17.91 17.50 -19.75
C ARG A 427 -18.51 18.68 -20.51
N PRO A 428 -18.84 18.53 -21.81
CA PRO A 428 -19.55 19.56 -22.56
C PRO A 428 -20.84 20.01 -21.87
N ARG A 429 -21.14 21.30 -21.95
CA ARG A 429 -22.32 21.92 -21.34
C ARG A 429 -23.59 21.32 -21.94
N GLY A 430 -24.58 21.09 -21.08
CA GLY A 430 -25.84 20.46 -21.47
C GLY A 430 -25.78 18.93 -21.60
N GLN A 431 -24.61 18.32 -21.38
CA GLN A 431 -24.54 16.88 -21.13
C GLN A 431 -25.20 16.52 -19.81
N GLU A 432 -25.70 15.28 -19.75
CA GLU A 432 -26.25 14.71 -18.53
C GLU A 432 -25.17 14.62 -17.42
N ASP A 433 -25.62 14.60 -16.16
CA ASP A 433 -24.72 14.37 -15.02
C ASP A 433 -23.92 13.08 -15.26
N PRO A 434 -22.58 13.13 -15.33
CA PRO A 434 -21.75 11.96 -15.58
C PRO A 434 -21.73 10.97 -14.40
N PHE A 435 -22.39 11.29 -13.29
CA PHE A 435 -22.46 10.48 -12.09
C PHE A 435 -23.89 9.95 -11.92
N PRO A 436 -24.22 8.77 -12.45
CA PRO A 436 -25.59 8.25 -12.46
C PRO A 436 -26.22 8.12 -11.05
N LEU A 437 -25.38 7.95 -10.02
CA LEU A 437 -25.79 7.87 -8.62
C LEU A 437 -26.47 9.14 -8.07
N THR A 438 -26.39 10.28 -8.75
CA THR A 438 -26.97 11.55 -8.26
C THR A 438 -28.39 11.77 -8.74
N ARG A 439 -28.74 11.27 -9.94
CA ARG A 439 -30.13 11.18 -10.41
C ARG A 439 -31.02 10.46 -9.40
N MET A 440 -30.42 9.50 -8.72
CA MET A 440 -31.01 8.61 -7.74
C MET A 440 -31.23 9.23 -6.35
N VAL A 441 -30.59 10.38 -6.07
CA VAL A 441 -30.76 11.13 -4.81
C VAL A 441 -31.97 12.05 -4.85
N THR A 442 -32.39 12.44 -6.06
CA THR A 442 -33.59 13.27 -6.29
C THR A 442 -34.85 12.45 -6.53
N GLU A 443 -34.71 11.18 -6.87
CA GLU A 443 -35.85 10.27 -7.03
C GLU A 443 -36.33 9.77 -5.67
N ASP A 444 -37.65 9.69 -5.52
CA ASP A 444 -38.28 9.14 -4.33
C ASP A 444 -38.00 7.64 -4.27
N THR A 445 -36.89 7.27 -3.62
CA THR A 445 -36.47 5.88 -3.42
C THR A 445 -37.47 5.06 -2.61
N SER A 446 -38.55 5.66 -2.08
CA SER A 446 -39.65 4.91 -1.46
C SER A 446 -40.38 3.99 -2.44
N GLU A 447 -40.29 4.25 -3.74
CA GLU A 447 -40.87 3.39 -4.78
C GLU A 447 -39.97 2.22 -5.20
N TRP A 448 -38.68 2.25 -4.85
CA TRP A 448 -37.72 1.25 -5.26
C TRP A 448 -37.94 -0.08 -4.57
N THR A 449 -37.68 -1.16 -5.31
CA THR A 449 -37.86 -2.52 -4.81
C THR A 449 -36.53 -3.07 -4.36
N TRP A 450 -36.41 -3.44 -3.09
CA TRP A 450 -35.23 -4.14 -2.61
C TRP A 450 -35.43 -5.66 -2.66
N LYS A 451 -34.33 -6.38 -2.87
CA LYS A 451 -34.22 -7.83 -2.87
C LYS A 451 -33.16 -8.27 -1.89
N CYS A 452 -33.38 -9.38 -1.19
CA CYS A 452 -32.35 -10.06 -0.42
C CYS A 452 -32.20 -11.51 -0.86
N LYS A 453 -30.98 -12.04 -0.75
CA LYS A 453 -30.67 -13.46 -0.89
C LYS A 453 -29.70 -13.89 0.20
N ASP A 454 -29.60 -15.20 0.43
CA ASP A 454 -28.54 -15.74 1.29
C ASP A 454 -27.18 -15.34 0.70
N THR A 455 -26.29 -14.78 1.52
CA THR A 455 -24.97 -14.37 1.07
C THR A 455 -24.16 -15.58 0.62
N ASP A 456 -23.92 -15.67 -0.69
CA ASP A 456 -23.02 -16.65 -1.28
C ASP A 456 -21.59 -16.09 -1.26
N SER A 457 -20.89 -16.31 -0.15
CA SER A 457 -19.52 -15.86 0.02
C SER A 457 -18.62 -16.97 0.55
N TYR A 458 -17.43 -17.07 -0.03
CA TYR A 458 -16.34 -17.90 0.49
C TYR A 458 -15.76 -17.35 1.81
N ARG A 459 -16.12 -16.12 2.18
CA ARG A 459 -15.69 -15.48 3.42
C ARG A 459 -16.49 -16.01 4.61
N THR A 460 -15.79 -16.59 5.57
CA THR A 460 -16.40 -17.15 6.79
C THR A 460 -17.12 -16.10 7.64
N ASP A 461 -16.67 -14.85 7.62
CA ASP A 461 -17.30 -13.75 8.37
C ASP A 461 -18.61 -13.24 7.74
N LEU A 462 -18.92 -13.66 6.52
CA LEU A 462 -20.18 -13.37 5.83
C LEU A 462 -21.10 -14.59 5.77
N GLN A 463 -20.68 -15.75 6.28
CA GLN A 463 -21.57 -16.91 6.42
C GLN A 463 -22.68 -16.60 7.41
N GLY A 464 -23.92 -16.94 7.06
CA GLY A 464 -25.07 -16.59 7.89
C GLY A 464 -25.46 -15.11 7.80
N THR A 465 -25.15 -14.45 6.68
CA THR A 465 -25.68 -13.11 6.36
C THR A 465 -26.62 -13.16 5.15
N CYS A 466 -27.39 -12.10 4.95
CA CYS A 466 -28.19 -11.81 3.77
C CYS A 466 -27.51 -10.72 2.95
N THR A 467 -27.42 -10.90 1.64
CA THR A 467 -27.01 -9.86 0.70
C THR A 467 -28.26 -9.21 0.15
N CYS A 468 -28.41 -7.90 0.33
CA CYS A 468 -29.58 -7.16 -0.12
C CYS A 468 -29.20 -6.02 -1.07
N TRP A 469 -29.96 -5.81 -2.13
CA TRP A 469 -29.75 -4.79 -3.18
C TRP A 469 -31.08 -4.15 -3.57
N PHE A 470 -31.06 -3.00 -4.25
CA PHE A 470 -32.24 -2.50 -4.96
C PHE A 470 -32.27 -3.10 -6.37
N GLU A 471 -33.41 -3.53 -6.88
CA GLU A 471 -33.49 -4.09 -8.25
C GLU A 471 -33.01 -3.09 -9.30
N GLU A 472 -33.22 -1.82 -9.04
CA GLU A 472 -32.78 -0.71 -9.87
C GLU A 472 -31.25 -0.52 -9.83
N MET A 473 -30.55 -1.14 -8.86
CA MET A 473 -29.09 -1.14 -8.68
C MET A 473 -28.59 -2.43 -8.02
N ASP A 474 -28.50 -3.50 -8.81
CA ASP A 474 -28.06 -4.80 -8.32
C ASP A 474 -26.56 -4.90 -8.00
N ASN A 475 -25.78 -3.89 -8.39
CA ASN A 475 -24.37 -3.76 -8.07
C ASN A 475 -24.10 -3.11 -6.70
N ILE A 476 -25.08 -2.40 -6.11
CA ILE A 476 -24.96 -1.84 -4.75
C ILE A 476 -25.70 -2.75 -3.77
N TYR A 477 -24.94 -3.44 -2.94
CA TYR A 477 -25.52 -4.37 -1.98
C TYR A 477 -24.90 -4.26 -0.58
N GLU A 478 -25.72 -4.61 0.40
CA GLU A 478 -25.37 -4.61 1.81
C GLU A 478 -25.57 -5.98 2.44
N TYR A 479 -24.78 -6.25 3.49
CA TYR A 479 -24.85 -7.49 4.25
C TYR A 479 -25.60 -7.28 5.56
N PHE A 480 -26.58 -8.12 5.82
CA PHE A 480 -27.35 -8.12 7.05
C PHE A 480 -27.19 -9.44 7.77
N ASN A 481 -27.23 -9.44 9.10
CA ASN A 481 -27.28 -10.71 9.82
C ASN A 481 -28.52 -11.48 9.40
N LYS A 482 -28.35 -12.76 9.09
CA LYS A 482 -29.47 -13.63 8.73
C LYS A 482 -30.41 -13.77 9.93
N PRO A 483 -31.72 -13.54 9.77
CA PRO A 483 -32.69 -13.74 10.84
C PRO A 483 -32.70 -15.20 11.30
N GLU A 484 -32.83 -15.44 12.61
CA GLU A 484 -32.83 -16.81 13.16
C GLU A 484 -34.00 -17.67 12.66
N TRP A 485 -35.10 -17.04 12.22
CA TRP A 485 -36.40 -17.70 12.03
C TRP A 485 -36.78 -17.97 10.56
N LYS A 486 -36.02 -17.48 9.56
CA LYS A 486 -36.19 -17.80 8.12
C LYS A 486 -34.87 -17.63 7.36
N GLY A 487 -34.75 -18.30 6.20
CA GLY A 487 -33.75 -17.96 5.19
C GLY A 487 -33.80 -16.47 4.83
N CYS A 488 -32.77 -15.90 4.21
CA CYS A 488 -32.86 -14.54 3.63
C CYS A 488 -33.86 -14.45 2.47
N GLY A 489 -34.43 -15.60 2.07
CA GLY A 489 -35.08 -15.88 0.80
C GLY A 489 -36.06 -14.80 0.38
N ASP A 490 -35.91 -14.38 -0.89
CA ASP A 490 -36.74 -13.48 -1.69
C ASP A 490 -37.64 -12.55 -0.87
N VAL A 491 -37.07 -11.88 0.14
CA VAL A 491 -37.83 -10.82 0.80
C VAL A 491 -37.76 -9.64 -0.14
N GLU A 492 -38.90 -9.38 -0.77
CA GLU A 492 -39.15 -8.23 -1.61
C GLU A 492 -40.01 -7.25 -0.81
N GLY A 493 -39.64 -5.98 -0.83
CA GLY A 493 -40.42 -4.94 -0.17
C GLY A 493 -40.21 -3.58 -0.84
N LYS A 494 -41.17 -2.69 -0.63
CA LYS A 494 -40.95 -1.25 -0.81
C LYS A 494 -40.26 -0.70 0.44
N ALA A 495 -39.57 0.42 0.31
CA ALA A 495 -38.62 0.88 1.31
C ALA A 495 -39.29 1.37 2.63
N ASP A 496 -39.63 0.41 3.51
CA ASP A 496 -39.60 0.53 4.98
C ASP A 496 -39.30 -0.88 5.55
N PRO A 497 -38.07 -1.41 5.34
CA PRO A 497 -37.68 -2.68 5.90
C PRO A 497 -37.41 -2.48 7.40
N LYS A 498 -38.44 -2.66 8.23
CA LYS A 498 -38.24 -2.83 9.68
C LYS A 498 -37.62 -4.20 9.95
N TRP A 499 -36.37 -4.37 9.57
CA TRP A 499 -35.51 -5.46 10.05
C TRP A 499 -34.73 -4.93 11.26
N HIS A 500 -35.30 -5.13 12.45
CA HIS A 500 -34.61 -4.97 13.73
C HIS A 500 -34.64 -6.28 14.49
#